data_AF-A0A1G8XRK6-F1
#
_entry.id   AF-A0A1G8XRK6-F1
#
_cell.length_a   1.000
_cell.length_b   1.000
_cell.length_c   1.000
_cell.angle_alpha   90.00
_cell.angle_beta   90.00
_cell.angle_gamma   90.00
#
_symmetry.space_group_name_H-M   'P 1'
#
loop_
_entity.id
_entity.type
_entity.pdbx_description
1 polymer ?
#
loop_
_entity_poly.entity_id
_entity_poly.type
_entity_poly.pdbx_seq_one_letter_code
_entity_poly.pdbx_strand_id
1 'polypeptide(L)'
;MVDRTVSIAVDTDTGTKRKHFNAENISFVQAQYSELTRLAHALIWGIPVVTLVLLVRETNTIVALLASGALWVALSAMLFVPDEMRVATVTDTYDLEEDVEGIESQFLNAADEVITVEGSNSSRYNEYRYRYHVVPPNVVSVDHKPTDPFPLPAILAVLGVAAVLLGVWADLLAQGAVLGAIGLGLAVYTDSIPRPDELTVEYGTGEEATFEMTSPDATEFVTAFKDPQGGQVTVGTGLDEDDAFDTTPDFDDEQTRAALTEFRERTVGNLISENAASLRSDDPGEREFGVAAMYPFRVDIPEYREAVGPLLSLLTDTAHVQFRSLIGSILQRVARRAPHHFDESTDRLTDLLSHPDPEVRGHAVEIAAELVDNPDTPAQIRQTLDRELADTQPVDDIETDLDEEIRSDLRAVLDDLLSTYVAKLYSPDPSERQLGLVIATSYRTDIEAFEQLVAPLFSAVRESEDPQFRDEATDVLVRAAQNSPRHFADTVDDACDLLTHADPSVREDAVTMLTALADHYPDRIAQHRQTLDAGLNDGDIQTDVEYLMQEVGLQA
;
A
#
# COMPACT_ATOMS: atom_id res chain seq x y z
N MET A 1 2.77 30.73 -31.70
CA MET A 1 3.06 30.29 -30.33
C MET A 1 3.25 31.52 -29.48
N VAL A 2 2.23 31.88 -28.70
CA VAL A 2 2.37 32.88 -27.65
C VAL A 2 2.87 32.09 -26.45
N ASP A 3 4.07 32.41 -25.97
CA ASP A 3 4.67 31.79 -24.80
C ASP A 3 3.83 32.19 -23.58
N ARG A 4 2.86 31.35 -23.21
CA ARG A 4 1.94 31.58 -22.09
C ARG A 4 2.53 30.96 -20.83
N THR A 5 3.71 31.42 -20.43
CA THR A 5 4.20 31.16 -19.07
C THR A 5 3.35 31.95 -18.10
N VAL A 6 2.27 31.35 -17.61
CA VAL A 6 1.59 31.84 -16.42
C VAL A 6 2.52 31.55 -15.26
N SER A 7 2.79 32.56 -14.44
CA SER A 7 3.72 32.45 -13.33
C SER A 7 2.96 32.71 -12.04
N ILE A 8 2.63 31.64 -11.30
CA ILE A 8 2.02 31.77 -9.97
C ILE A 8 3.13 32.17 -9.01
N ALA A 9 3.04 33.37 -8.42
CA ALA A 9 4.03 33.87 -7.47
C ALA A 9 3.65 33.50 -6.04
N VAL A 10 4.37 32.55 -5.46
CA VAL A 10 4.14 32.11 -4.07
C VAL A 10 5.25 32.68 -3.18
N ASP A 11 4.87 33.39 -2.11
CA ASP A 11 5.82 33.81 -1.07
C ASP A 11 6.06 32.63 -0.13
N THR A 12 7.33 32.35 0.18
CA THR A 12 7.71 31.24 1.06
C THR A 12 8.31 31.78 2.34
N ASP A 13 8.00 31.17 3.47
CA ASP A 13 8.39 31.55 4.84
C ASP A 13 9.89 31.80 5.09
N THR A 14 10.76 31.38 4.16
CA THR A 14 12.21 31.61 4.24
C THR A 14 12.68 32.96 3.69
N GLY A 15 11.75 33.85 3.33
CA GLY A 15 12.00 35.23 2.95
C GLY A 15 11.96 35.45 1.43
N THR A 16 10.81 35.96 0.94
CA THR A 16 10.61 36.67 -0.33
C THR A 16 11.23 36.04 -1.59
N LYS A 17 11.30 34.71 -1.67
CA LYS A 17 11.56 34.04 -2.94
C LYS A 17 10.24 33.67 -3.60
N ARG A 18 9.78 34.54 -4.50
CA ARG A 18 8.68 34.22 -5.43
C ARG A 18 9.11 33.03 -6.28
N LYS A 19 8.51 31.86 -6.05
CA LYS A 19 8.58 30.75 -7.01
C LYS A 19 7.62 31.04 -8.15
N HIS A 20 7.96 30.59 -9.36
CA HIS A 20 7.12 30.71 -10.54
C HIS A 20 6.86 29.30 -11.07
N PHE A 21 5.58 28.89 -11.12
CA PHE A 21 5.18 27.59 -11.65
C PHE A 21 4.71 27.72 -13.09
N ASN A 22 5.16 26.85 -13.99
CA ASN A 22 4.58 26.74 -15.33
C ASN A 22 3.28 25.93 -15.22
N ALA A 23 2.16 26.48 -15.69
CA ALA A 23 0.84 25.82 -15.63
C ALA A 23 0.84 24.44 -16.30
N GLU A 24 1.64 24.25 -17.36
CA GLU A 24 1.78 22.95 -18.06
C GLU A 24 2.48 21.88 -17.22
N ASN A 25 3.21 22.26 -16.16
CA ASN A 25 3.93 21.34 -15.28
C ASN A 25 3.19 21.08 -13.96
N ILE A 26 2.02 21.69 -13.76
CA ILE A 26 1.19 21.49 -12.56
C ILE A 26 0.33 20.25 -12.81
N SER A 27 0.52 19.21 -11.99
CA SER A 27 -0.26 17.98 -12.06
C SER A 27 -1.61 18.13 -11.37
N PHE A 28 -1.64 18.82 -10.22
CA PHE A 28 -2.89 19.24 -9.58
C PHE A 28 -2.69 20.46 -8.69
N VAL A 29 -3.80 21.18 -8.48
CA VAL A 29 -3.93 22.19 -7.44
C VAL A 29 -5.01 21.74 -6.48
N GLN A 30 -4.71 21.68 -5.19
CA GLN A 30 -5.65 21.32 -4.15
C GLN A 30 -5.86 22.50 -3.21
N ALA A 31 -7.06 23.07 -3.19
CA ALA A 31 -7.46 24.10 -2.23
C ALA A 31 -8.32 23.47 -1.14
N GLN A 32 -7.98 23.68 0.12
CA GLN A 32 -8.74 23.21 1.27
C GLN A 32 -9.35 24.41 1.98
N TYR A 33 -10.67 24.53 1.90
CA TYR A 33 -11.44 25.55 2.60
C TYR A 33 -12.13 24.93 3.81
N SER A 34 -12.06 25.63 4.93
CA SER A 34 -12.67 25.21 6.18
C SER A 34 -13.79 26.17 6.58
N GLU A 35 -15.04 25.73 6.49
CA GLU A 35 -16.17 26.52 6.96
C GLU A 35 -16.84 25.87 8.17
N LEU A 36 -16.83 26.54 9.32
CA LEU A 36 -17.54 26.02 10.50
C LEU A 36 -19.01 25.70 10.19
N THR A 37 -19.39 24.42 10.29
CA THR A 37 -20.77 23.98 10.03
C THR A 37 -21.76 24.65 10.99
N ARG A 38 -23.05 24.71 10.64
CA ARG A 38 -24.09 25.19 11.58
C ARG A 38 -24.11 24.38 12.87
N LEU A 39 -23.75 23.10 12.81
CA LEU A 39 -23.61 22.26 13.99
C LEU A 39 -22.35 22.62 14.79
N ALA A 40 -21.21 22.83 14.14
CA ALA A 40 -19.99 23.28 14.82
C ALA A 40 -20.24 24.59 15.55
N HIS A 41 -20.94 25.54 14.91
CA HIS A 41 -21.44 26.74 15.58
C HIS A 41 -22.35 26.41 16.77
N ALA A 42 -23.31 25.50 16.60
CA ALA A 42 -24.20 25.08 17.68
C ALA A 42 -23.46 24.39 18.84
N LEU A 43 -22.36 23.67 18.58
CA LEU A 43 -21.53 23.03 19.61
C LEU A 43 -20.65 24.06 20.33
N ILE A 44 -19.96 24.91 19.56
CA ILE A 44 -19.12 26.02 20.07
C ILE A 44 -19.95 26.90 21.00
N TRP A 45 -21.18 27.25 20.62
CA TRP A 45 -22.03 28.11 21.44
C TRP A 45 -22.86 27.32 22.47
N GLY A 46 -23.38 26.16 22.08
CA GLY A 46 -24.34 25.40 22.87
C GLY A 46 -23.72 24.68 24.06
N ILE A 47 -22.58 24.00 23.88
CA ILE A 47 -21.94 23.25 24.97
C ILE A 47 -21.52 24.20 26.12
N PRO A 48 -20.83 25.32 25.86
CA PRO A 48 -20.50 26.29 26.90
C PRO A 48 -21.75 26.87 27.59
N VAL A 49 -22.81 27.23 26.83
CA VAL A 49 -24.04 27.76 27.41
C VAL A 49 -24.74 26.74 28.31
N VAL A 50 -24.89 25.49 27.88
CA VAL A 50 -25.48 24.42 28.70
C VAL A 50 -24.62 24.18 29.95
N THR A 51 -23.29 24.11 29.79
CA THR A 51 -22.35 23.94 30.89
C THR A 51 -22.46 25.09 31.90
N LEU A 52 -22.59 26.34 31.42
CA LEU A 52 -22.79 27.50 32.28
C LEU A 52 -24.08 27.39 33.08
N VAL A 53 -25.21 27.03 32.45
CA VAL A 53 -26.51 26.88 33.13
C VAL A 53 -26.46 25.80 34.20
N LEU A 54 -25.82 24.66 33.92
CA LEU A 54 -25.65 23.57 34.88
C LEU A 54 -24.74 23.97 36.03
N LEU A 55 -23.60 24.60 35.75
CA LEU A 55 -22.63 24.99 36.77
C LEU A 55 -23.13 26.15 37.65
N VAL A 56 -23.90 27.11 37.13
CA VAL A 56 -24.47 28.20 37.94
C VAL A 56 -25.42 27.68 39.01
N ARG A 57 -26.07 26.53 38.77
CA ARG A 57 -26.97 25.90 39.73
C ARG A 57 -26.22 25.25 40.90
N GLU A 58 -25.07 24.64 40.63
CA GLU A 58 -24.33 23.82 41.58
C GLU A 58 -23.10 24.52 42.18
N THR A 59 -22.62 25.60 41.57
CA THR A 59 -21.35 26.27 41.91
C THR A 59 -21.46 27.80 41.94
N ASN A 60 -20.37 28.49 42.29
CA ASN A 60 -20.31 29.95 42.24
C ASN A 60 -20.33 30.46 40.79
N THR A 61 -21.14 31.49 40.51
CA THR A 61 -21.29 32.13 39.18
C THR A 61 -19.97 32.49 38.52
N ILE A 62 -18.97 32.95 39.29
CA ILE A 62 -17.64 33.31 38.75
C ILE A 62 -16.92 32.05 38.23
N VAL A 63 -16.98 30.94 38.98
CA VAL A 63 -16.35 29.68 38.58
C VAL A 63 -17.05 29.11 37.35
N ALA A 64 -18.38 29.17 37.31
CA ALA A 64 -19.16 28.73 36.16
C ALA A 64 -18.84 29.53 34.88
N LEU A 65 -18.69 30.86 34.99
CA LEU A 65 -18.30 31.73 33.88
C LEU A 65 -16.88 31.42 33.38
N LEU A 66 -15.91 31.22 34.29
CA LEU A 66 -14.54 30.88 33.92
C LEU A 66 -14.45 29.51 33.23
N ALA A 67 -15.14 28.50 33.77
CA ALA A 67 -15.16 27.15 33.19
C ALA A 67 -15.83 27.15 31.80
N SER A 68 -16.97 27.84 31.65
CA SER A 68 -17.63 27.99 30.35
C SER A 68 -16.78 28.76 29.34
N GLY A 69 -16.12 29.84 29.76
CA GLY A 69 -15.25 30.63 28.90
C GLY A 69 -14.03 29.83 28.44
N ALA A 70 -13.39 29.09 29.35
CA ALA A 70 -12.27 28.21 29.01
C ALA A 70 -12.69 27.11 28.02
N LEU A 71 -13.88 26.53 28.21
CA LEU A 71 -14.42 25.52 27.30
C LEU A 71 -14.74 26.10 25.92
N TRP A 72 -15.30 27.31 25.85
CA TRP A 72 -15.53 28.00 24.58
C TRP A 72 -14.22 28.27 23.83
N VAL A 73 -13.18 28.74 24.51
CA VAL A 73 -11.85 28.96 23.91
C VAL A 73 -11.24 27.63 23.43
N ALA A 74 -11.31 26.58 24.24
CA ALA A 74 -10.78 25.27 23.89
C ALA A 74 -11.50 24.66 22.68
N LEU A 75 -12.83 24.74 22.62
CA LEU A 75 -13.61 24.28 21.47
C LEU A 75 -13.32 25.13 20.23
N SER A 76 -13.22 26.46 20.37
CA SER A 76 -12.90 27.33 19.24
C SER A 76 -11.50 27.05 18.69
N ALA A 77 -10.51 26.82 19.56
CA ALA A 77 -9.14 26.48 19.15
C ALA A 77 -9.04 25.08 18.53
N MET A 78 -9.78 24.11 19.06
CA MET A 78 -9.79 22.74 18.53
C MET A 78 -10.51 22.64 17.17
N LEU A 79 -11.50 23.51 16.93
CA LEU A 79 -12.30 23.52 15.72
C LEU A 79 -11.81 24.52 14.67
N PHE A 80 -10.75 25.27 14.96
CA PHE A 80 -10.11 26.17 14.00
C PHE A 80 -9.10 25.36 13.18
N VAL A 81 -9.47 25.01 11.96
CA VAL A 81 -8.57 24.45 10.94
C VAL A 81 -8.18 25.63 10.04
N PRO A 82 -6.90 25.90 9.79
CA PRO A 82 -6.52 26.91 8.80
C PRO A 82 -6.85 26.42 7.40
N ASP A 83 -7.15 27.34 6.48
CA ASP A 83 -7.25 27.02 5.06
C ASP A 83 -5.84 26.68 4.55
N GLU A 84 -5.73 25.63 3.73
CA GLU A 84 -4.45 25.13 3.22
C GLU A 84 -4.54 25.00 1.69
N MET A 85 -3.44 25.27 0.98
CA MET A 85 -3.38 25.02 -0.45
C MET A 85 -2.15 24.20 -0.80
N ARG A 86 -2.32 23.19 -1.66
CA ARG A 86 -1.22 22.37 -2.17
C ARG A 86 -1.14 22.48 -3.67
N VAL A 87 0.05 22.73 -4.18
CA VAL A 87 0.32 22.70 -5.62
C VAL A 87 1.31 21.57 -5.88
N ALA A 88 0.87 20.55 -6.60
CA ALA A 88 1.75 19.49 -7.06
C ALA A 88 2.18 19.74 -8.51
N THR A 89 3.46 19.51 -8.74
CA THR A 89 4.06 19.44 -10.07
C THR A 89 4.37 17.99 -10.38
N VAL A 90 4.79 17.71 -11.62
CA VAL A 90 5.24 16.36 -12.02
C VAL A 90 6.36 15.82 -11.12
N THR A 91 7.18 16.70 -10.53
CA THR A 91 8.38 16.31 -9.78
C THR A 91 8.33 16.56 -8.28
N ASP A 92 7.40 17.39 -7.80
CA ASP A 92 7.45 17.91 -6.42
C ASP A 92 6.10 18.46 -5.96
N THR A 93 5.87 18.54 -4.65
CA THR A 93 4.63 19.07 -4.04
C THR A 93 4.94 20.23 -3.10
N TYR A 94 4.15 21.31 -3.18
CA TYR A 94 4.34 22.53 -2.41
C TYR A 94 3.09 22.88 -1.60
N ASP A 95 3.25 22.96 -0.28
CA ASP A 95 2.25 23.55 0.63
C ASP A 95 2.36 25.08 0.61
N LEU A 96 1.22 25.77 0.45
CA LEU A 96 1.08 27.21 0.38
C LEU A 96 0.13 27.66 1.49
N GLU A 97 0.66 28.47 2.42
CA GLU A 97 -0.03 28.85 3.65
C GLU A 97 -0.78 30.20 3.55
N GLU A 98 -0.61 30.97 2.47
CA GLU A 98 -1.22 32.30 2.32
C GLU A 98 -1.95 32.50 0.97
N ASP A 99 -3.11 33.18 1.02
CA ASP A 99 -3.94 33.63 -0.12
C ASP A 99 -4.46 32.52 -1.05
N VAL A 100 -5.06 31.47 -0.47
CA VAL A 100 -5.68 30.33 -1.19
C VAL A 100 -6.61 30.80 -2.32
N GLU A 101 -7.52 31.72 -2.01
CA GLU A 101 -8.50 32.26 -2.98
C GLU A 101 -7.80 33.02 -4.14
N GLY A 102 -6.74 33.79 -3.84
CA GLY A 102 -5.99 34.54 -4.83
C GLY A 102 -5.16 33.65 -5.75
N ILE A 103 -4.59 32.55 -5.24
CA ILE A 103 -3.81 31.59 -6.02
C ILE A 103 -4.73 30.68 -6.85
N GLU A 104 -5.84 30.23 -6.28
CA GLU A 104 -6.85 29.45 -6.99
C GLU A 104 -7.42 30.26 -8.16
N SER A 105 -7.77 31.53 -7.92
CA SER A 105 -8.22 32.44 -8.98
C SER A 105 -7.17 32.64 -10.08
N GLN A 106 -5.89 32.72 -9.73
CA GLN A 106 -4.81 32.83 -10.73
C GLN A 106 -4.67 31.56 -11.57
N PHE A 107 -4.82 30.39 -10.95
CA PHE A 107 -4.78 29.10 -11.65
C PHE A 107 -5.99 28.92 -12.58
N LEU A 108 -7.21 29.17 -12.10
CA LEU A 108 -8.43 29.05 -12.90
C LEU A 108 -8.47 30.00 -14.10
N ASN A 109 -7.90 31.20 -13.97
CA ASN A 109 -7.78 32.14 -15.10
C ASN A 109 -6.69 31.75 -16.12
N ALA A 110 -5.77 30.86 -15.71
CA ALA A 110 -4.60 30.47 -16.49
C ALA A 110 -4.79 29.18 -17.28
N ALA A 111 -5.59 28.25 -16.76
CA ALA A 111 -5.91 27.00 -17.43
C ALA A 111 -6.94 27.25 -18.55
N ASP A 112 -6.61 26.87 -19.79
CA ASP A 112 -7.50 27.08 -20.95
C ASP A 112 -8.74 26.14 -20.92
N GLU A 113 -8.62 24.93 -20.35
CA GLU A 113 -9.72 23.98 -20.12
C GLU A 113 -9.48 23.20 -18.81
N VAL A 114 -10.34 23.39 -17.80
CA VAL A 114 -10.32 22.66 -16.53
C VAL A 114 -11.51 21.70 -16.54
N ILE A 115 -11.26 20.39 -16.48
CA ILE A 115 -12.34 19.42 -16.28
C ILE A 115 -12.21 18.88 -14.85
N THR A 116 -12.98 19.55 -14.01
CA THR A 116 -13.56 19.10 -12.73
C THR A 116 -12.69 18.96 -11.49
N VAL A 117 -13.42 19.30 -10.45
CA VAL A 117 -13.15 19.54 -9.05
C VAL A 117 -13.52 18.27 -8.28
N GLU A 118 -12.54 17.56 -7.73
CA GLU A 118 -12.78 16.63 -6.63
C GLU A 118 -13.12 17.48 -5.41
N GLY A 119 -14.40 17.51 -5.02
CA GLY A 119 -14.90 18.21 -3.84
C GLY A 119 -15.12 17.22 -2.69
N SER A 120 -14.06 16.81 -1.97
CA SER A 120 -14.27 15.94 -0.81
C SER A 120 -14.73 16.80 0.37
N ASN A 121 -15.98 16.64 0.80
CA ASN A 121 -16.50 17.30 2.01
C ASN A 121 -16.27 16.40 3.23
N SER A 122 -15.32 16.76 4.09
CA SER A 122 -15.16 16.12 5.40
C SER A 122 -16.19 16.70 6.37
N SER A 123 -17.22 15.89 6.67
CA SER A 123 -18.46 16.30 7.35
C SER A 123 -18.29 16.78 8.79
N ARG A 124 -17.11 16.56 9.40
CA ARG A 124 -16.81 17.09 10.75
C ARG A 124 -16.63 18.62 10.74
N TYR A 125 -16.24 19.21 9.61
CA TYR A 125 -15.87 20.63 9.51
C TYR A 125 -16.39 21.36 8.27
N ASN A 126 -17.23 20.75 7.41
CA ASN A 126 -17.41 21.24 6.02
C ASN A 126 -16.04 21.65 5.44
N GLU A 127 -15.09 20.73 5.58
CA GLU A 127 -13.78 20.87 4.98
C GLU A 127 -13.96 20.52 3.51
N TYR A 128 -13.94 21.53 2.66
CA TYR A 128 -14.04 21.37 1.22
C TYR A 128 -12.63 21.29 0.67
N ARG A 129 -12.20 20.10 0.28
CA ARG A 129 -11.00 19.97 -0.54
C ARG A 129 -11.44 20.00 -1.99
N TYR A 130 -10.97 20.99 -2.72
CA TYR A 130 -11.13 21.13 -4.17
C TYR A 130 -9.82 20.70 -4.80
N ARG A 131 -9.80 19.58 -5.54
CA ARG A 131 -8.64 19.22 -6.38
C ARG A 131 -8.96 19.49 -7.85
N TYR A 132 -8.16 20.33 -8.47
CA TYR A 132 -8.26 20.70 -9.88
C TYR A 132 -7.26 19.89 -10.71
N HIS A 133 -7.79 19.14 -11.68
CA HIS A 133 -7.00 18.38 -12.65
C HIS A 133 -7.07 19.00 -14.05
N VAL A 134 -5.98 18.86 -14.82
CA VAL A 134 -5.93 19.25 -16.23
C VAL A 134 -6.19 18.01 -17.07
N VAL A 135 -7.31 17.95 -17.79
CA VAL A 135 -7.75 16.75 -18.52
C VAL A 135 -7.27 16.77 -19.99
N PRO A 136 -6.61 15.70 -20.47
CA PRO A 136 -6.33 15.51 -21.90
C PRO A 136 -7.62 15.24 -22.70
N PRO A 137 -7.67 15.56 -24.01
CA PRO A 137 -8.89 15.57 -24.84
C PRO A 137 -9.56 14.20 -25.16
N ASN A 138 -9.47 13.18 -24.28
CA ASN A 138 -9.71 11.77 -24.62
C ASN A 138 -10.83 11.07 -23.82
N VAL A 139 -11.65 11.77 -23.03
CA VAL A 139 -12.72 11.15 -22.20
C VAL A 139 -13.95 10.79 -23.05
N VAL A 140 -14.52 9.58 -22.89
CA VAL A 140 -15.63 9.08 -23.75
C VAL A 140 -16.93 8.80 -23.03
N SER A 141 -16.91 8.45 -21.74
CA SER A 141 -18.16 8.17 -20.99
C SER A 141 -18.03 8.54 -19.51
N VAL A 142 -19.17 8.80 -18.86
CA VAL A 142 -19.27 9.12 -17.44
C VAL A 142 -20.54 8.46 -16.90
N ASP A 143 -20.38 7.59 -15.91
CA ASP A 143 -21.46 6.92 -15.18
C ASP A 143 -21.54 7.39 -13.73
N HIS A 144 -22.75 7.38 -13.17
CA HIS A 144 -23.05 7.86 -11.81
C HIS A 144 -23.83 6.81 -11.05
N LYS A 145 -23.22 6.29 -9.99
CA LYS A 145 -23.82 5.30 -9.11
C LYS A 145 -24.17 5.97 -7.77
N PRO A 146 -25.47 6.25 -7.52
CA PRO A 146 -25.88 6.79 -6.23
C PRO A 146 -25.69 5.74 -5.13
N THR A 147 -25.06 6.13 -4.03
CA THR A 147 -24.80 5.22 -2.92
C THR A 147 -26.07 5.02 -2.09
N ASP A 148 -26.52 3.77 -1.93
CA ASP A 148 -27.74 3.46 -1.17
C ASP A 148 -27.65 3.91 0.30
N PRO A 149 -28.71 4.50 0.88
CA PRO A 149 -28.67 5.03 2.24
C PRO A 149 -28.61 3.88 3.27
N PHE A 150 -27.50 3.80 4.01
CA PHE A 150 -27.39 2.88 5.15
C PHE A 150 -28.34 3.33 6.29
N PRO A 151 -29.08 2.42 6.95
CA PRO A 151 -30.18 2.75 7.86
C PRO A 151 -29.76 3.29 9.25
N LEU A 152 -28.55 3.84 9.38
CA LEU A 152 -28.00 4.39 10.63
C LEU A 152 -28.91 5.44 11.32
N PRO A 153 -29.56 6.37 10.59
CA PRO A 153 -30.47 7.34 11.19
C PRO A 153 -31.66 6.68 11.90
N ALA A 154 -32.18 5.57 11.34
CA ALA A 154 -33.26 4.81 11.95
C ALA A 154 -32.81 4.12 13.26
N ILE A 155 -31.58 3.63 13.31
CA ILE A 155 -30.99 2.99 14.51
C ILE A 155 -30.80 4.03 15.62
N LEU A 156 -30.26 5.21 15.30
CA LEU A 156 -30.05 6.28 16.28
C LEU A 156 -31.37 6.91 16.77
N ALA A 157 -32.37 7.03 15.90
CA ALA A 157 -33.71 7.48 16.29
C ALA A 157 -34.37 6.50 17.27
N VAL A 158 -34.23 5.18 17.05
CA VAL A 158 -34.73 4.13 17.96
C VAL A 158 -34.02 4.21 19.32
N LEU A 159 -32.70 4.42 19.34
CA LEU A 159 -31.93 4.58 20.58
C LEU A 159 -32.30 5.86 21.35
N GLY A 160 -32.53 6.98 20.65
CA GLY A 160 -32.99 8.23 21.25
C GLY A 160 -34.37 8.10 21.89
N VAL A 161 -35.32 7.44 21.21
CA VAL A 161 -36.66 7.16 21.75
C VAL A 161 -36.58 6.21 22.96
N ALA A 162 -35.73 5.18 22.90
CA ALA A 162 -35.52 4.26 24.02
C ALA A 162 -34.95 4.98 25.26
N ALA A 163 -34.00 5.90 25.09
CA ALA A 163 -33.42 6.69 26.18
C ALA A 163 -34.45 7.63 26.85
N VAL A 164 -35.33 8.26 26.05
CA VAL A 164 -36.43 9.08 26.58
C VAL A 164 -37.42 8.22 27.36
N LEU A 165 -37.81 7.06 26.82
CA LEU A 165 -38.75 6.14 27.49
C LEU A 165 -38.18 5.57 28.78
N LEU A 166 -36.87 5.28 28.85
CA LEU A 166 -36.19 4.85 30.07
C LEU A 166 -36.06 5.98 31.10
N GLY A 167 -35.83 7.23 30.64
CA GLY A 167 -35.75 8.42 31.50
C GLY A 167 -37.06 8.84 32.17
N VAL A 168 -38.21 8.41 31.64
CA VAL A 168 -39.55 8.67 32.23
C VAL A 168 -39.79 7.87 33.51
N TRP A 169 -39.04 6.79 33.76
CA TRP A 169 -39.22 5.92 34.93
C TRP A 169 -38.37 6.28 36.15
N ALA A 170 -37.37 7.14 36.00
CA ALA A 170 -36.61 7.72 37.09
C ALA A 170 -37.00 9.20 37.23
N ASP A 171 -36.97 9.79 38.43
CA ASP A 171 -37.19 11.23 38.70
C ASP A 171 -36.14 12.18 38.03
N LEU A 172 -35.53 11.72 36.93
CA LEU A 172 -34.52 12.33 36.09
C LEU A 172 -35.11 12.80 34.74
N LEU A 173 -36.36 13.27 34.73
CA LEU A 173 -37.02 13.79 33.52
C LEU A 173 -36.18 14.87 32.80
N ALA A 174 -35.43 15.68 33.56
CA ALA A 174 -34.54 16.69 32.98
C ALA A 174 -33.32 16.09 32.25
N GLN A 175 -32.76 14.98 32.75
CA GLN A 175 -31.60 14.33 32.13
C GLN A 175 -32.03 13.46 30.94
N GLY A 176 -33.19 12.80 31.03
CA GLY A 176 -33.77 12.05 29.92
C GLY A 176 -34.15 12.93 28.73
N ALA A 177 -34.69 14.12 28.97
CA ALA A 177 -34.99 15.08 27.90
C ALA A 177 -33.73 15.60 27.20
N VAL A 178 -32.64 15.83 27.95
CA VAL A 178 -31.35 16.26 27.37
C VAL A 178 -30.72 15.15 26.54
N LEU A 179 -30.68 13.91 27.04
CA LEU A 179 -30.16 12.77 26.28
C LEU A 179 -31.02 12.46 25.05
N GLY A 180 -32.34 12.58 25.15
CA GLY A 180 -33.25 12.45 24.02
C GLY A 180 -33.03 13.51 22.94
N ALA A 181 -32.83 14.77 23.34
CA ALA A 181 -32.53 15.85 22.41
C ALA A 181 -31.15 15.67 21.74
N ILE A 182 -30.15 15.17 22.48
CA ILE A 182 -28.83 14.82 21.94
C ILE A 182 -28.96 13.67 20.93
N GLY A 183 -29.68 12.59 21.28
CA GLY A 183 -29.88 11.44 20.39
C GLY A 183 -30.65 11.79 19.12
N LEU A 184 -31.71 12.60 19.22
CA LEU A 184 -32.45 13.09 18.06
C LEU A 184 -31.61 14.05 17.22
N GLY A 185 -30.82 14.91 17.87
CA GLY A 185 -29.87 15.80 17.20
C GLY A 185 -28.80 15.02 16.42
N LEU A 186 -28.27 13.94 17.00
CA LEU A 186 -27.34 13.03 16.33
C LEU A 186 -27.99 12.27 15.17
N ALA A 187 -29.25 11.82 15.31
CA ALA A 187 -29.96 11.12 14.25
C ALA A 187 -30.24 12.04 13.04
N VAL A 188 -30.73 13.26 13.29
CA VAL A 188 -30.92 14.28 12.25
C VAL A 188 -29.57 14.68 11.65
N TYR A 189 -28.51 14.77 12.47
CA TYR A 189 -27.15 15.03 12.00
C TYR A 189 -26.68 13.94 11.03
N THR A 190 -26.80 12.65 11.39
CA THR A 190 -26.38 11.54 10.52
C THR A 190 -27.18 11.42 9.23
N ASP A 191 -28.46 11.81 9.25
CA ASP A 191 -29.32 11.85 8.06
C ASP A 191 -28.98 13.02 7.12
N SER A 192 -28.39 14.09 7.69
CA SER A 192 -27.94 15.26 6.93
C SER A 192 -26.49 15.16 6.41
N ILE A 193 -25.77 14.06 6.70
CA ILE A 193 -24.42 13.82 6.16
C ILE A 193 -24.60 13.43 4.68
N PRO A 194 -24.22 14.29 3.71
CA PRO A 194 -24.18 13.87 2.32
C PRO A 194 -23.13 12.77 2.20
N ARG A 195 -23.50 11.67 1.55
CA ARG A 195 -22.53 10.61 1.25
C ARG A 195 -21.91 10.91 -0.11
N PRO A 196 -20.63 10.60 -0.31
CA PRO A 196 -20.06 10.63 -1.64
C PRO A 196 -20.83 9.62 -2.50
N ASP A 197 -21.29 10.08 -3.66
CA ASP A 197 -21.66 9.22 -4.76
C ASP A 197 -20.39 8.83 -5.52
N GLU A 198 -20.39 7.63 -6.08
CA GLU A 198 -19.33 7.17 -6.96
C GLU A 198 -19.65 7.61 -8.39
N LEU A 199 -18.71 8.32 -9.00
CA LEU A 199 -18.76 8.72 -10.39
C LEU A 199 -17.63 7.99 -11.14
N THR A 200 -17.97 7.12 -12.07
CA THR A 200 -16.96 6.41 -12.89
C THR A 200 -16.84 7.10 -14.24
N VAL A 201 -15.62 7.46 -14.63
CA VAL A 201 -15.32 8.10 -15.91
C VAL A 201 -14.54 7.11 -16.77
N GLU A 202 -15.02 6.86 -17.97
CA GLU A 202 -14.37 5.99 -18.96
C GLU A 202 -13.62 6.84 -19.98
N TYR A 203 -12.36 6.53 -20.19
CA TYR A 203 -11.51 7.17 -21.19
C TYR A 203 -11.61 6.44 -22.53
N GLY A 204 -11.31 7.11 -23.65
CA GLY A 204 -11.36 6.50 -24.99
C GLY A 204 -10.37 5.35 -25.20
N THR A 205 -9.50 5.11 -24.22
CA THR A 205 -8.60 3.96 -24.10
C THR A 205 -9.28 2.73 -23.51
N GLY A 206 -10.46 2.87 -22.89
CA GLY A 206 -11.16 1.82 -22.13
C GLY A 206 -10.80 1.80 -20.64
N GLU A 207 -9.93 2.70 -20.16
CA GLU A 207 -9.63 2.87 -18.73
C GLU A 207 -10.84 3.49 -18.01
N GLU A 208 -11.11 3.05 -16.78
CA GLU A 208 -12.11 3.63 -15.90
C GLU A 208 -11.44 4.28 -14.68
N ALA A 209 -11.88 5.48 -14.31
CA ALA A 209 -11.50 6.13 -13.06
C ALA A 209 -12.75 6.43 -12.23
N THR A 210 -12.80 5.93 -10.99
CA THR A 210 -13.89 6.21 -10.06
C THR A 210 -13.52 7.36 -9.14
N PHE A 211 -14.42 8.33 -9.02
CA PHE A 211 -14.30 9.52 -8.20
C PHE A 211 -15.41 9.54 -7.16
N GLU A 212 -15.07 9.88 -5.91
CA GLU A 212 -16.04 10.17 -4.87
C GLU A 212 -16.39 11.66 -4.88
N MET A 213 -17.66 12.01 -5.07
CA MET A 213 -18.11 13.41 -5.03
C MET A 213 -19.53 13.55 -4.48
N THR A 214 -19.92 14.74 -4.06
CA THR A 214 -21.27 14.92 -3.48
C THR A 214 -22.35 14.70 -4.55
N SER A 215 -23.53 14.17 -4.18
CA SER A 215 -24.61 13.93 -5.16
C SER A 215 -25.00 15.14 -6.02
N PRO A 216 -25.07 16.38 -5.47
CA PRO A 216 -25.27 17.58 -6.29
C PRO A 216 -24.16 17.80 -7.33
N ASP A 217 -22.90 17.63 -6.95
CA ASP A 217 -21.74 17.84 -7.82
C ASP A 217 -21.64 16.76 -8.91
N ALA A 218 -21.88 15.47 -8.55
CA ALA A 218 -21.99 14.38 -9.51
C ALA A 218 -23.09 14.66 -10.54
N THR A 219 -24.25 15.12 -10.08
CA THR A 219 -25.38 15.46 -10.96
C THR A 219 -25.05 16.63 -11.88
N GLU A 220 -24.40 17.68 -11.37
CA GLU A 220 -23.96 18.83 -12.17
C GLU A 220 -22.91 18.43 -13.20
N PHE A 221 -21.92 17.62 -12.82
CA PHE A 221 -20.87 17.11 -13.71
C PHE A 221 -21.44 16.25 -14.84
N VAL A 222 -22.29 15.27 -14.53
CA VAL A 222 -22.96 14.43 -15.53
C VAL A 222 -23.84 15.28 -16.45
N THR A 223 -24.49 16.31 -15.93
CA THR A 223 -25.32 17.22 -16.73
C THR A 223 -24.48 18.09 -17.67
N ALA A 224 -23.35 18.63 -17.19
CA ALA A 224 -22.40 19.40 -18.01
C ALA A 224 -21.76 18.54 -19.10
N PHE A 225 -21.43 17.27 -18.79
CA PHE A 225 -20.91 16.30 -19.74
C PHE A 225 -21.93 15.90 -20.82
N LYS A 226 -23.23 15.88 -20.48
CA LYS A 226 -24.34 15.53 -21.38
C LYS A 226 -24.81 16.65 -22.30
N ASP A 227 -24.42 17.91 -22.06
CA ASP A 227 -24.75 19.04 -22.93
C ASP A 227 -23.54 19.58 -23.75
N PRO A 228 -22.86 18.76 -24.58
CA PRO A 228 -22.01 19.30 -25.62
C PRO A 228 -22.89 19.54 -26.84
N GLN A 229 -22.89 20.77 -27.35
CA GLN A 229 -23.51 21.07 -28.63
C GLN A 229 -22.94 20.18 -29.76
N GLY A 230 -23.59 19.03 -30.03
CA GLY A 230 -23.58 18.36 -31.33
C GLY A 230 -22.83 17.02 -31.52
N GLY A 231 -23.05 15.99 -30.68
CA GLY A 231 -22.63 14.61 -31.03
C GLY A 231 -23.01 13.54 -30.01
N GLN A 232 -23.70 12.48 -30.44
CA GLN A 232 -24.28 11.42 -29.59
C GLN A 232 -23.24 10.50 -28.92
N VAL A 233 -23.48 10.15 -27.65
CA VAL A 233 -23.26 8.79 -27.11
C VAL A 233 -24.47 8.43 -26.23
N THR A 234 -24.97 7.20 -26.36
CA THR A 234 -26.24 6.73 -25.80
C THR A 234 -26.00 5.96 -24.52
N VAL A 235 -26.75 6.30 -23.47
CA VAL A 235 -26.83 5.59 -22.20
C VAL A 235 -27.73 4.36 -22.36
N GLY A 236 -27.26 3.19 -21.89
CA GLY A 236 -28.08 2.00 -21.73
C GLY A 236 -28.52 1.83 -20.27
N THR A 237 -29.64 2.45 -19.89
CA THR A 237 -30.42 2.01 -18.71
C THR A 237 -31.38 0.91 -19.18
N GLY A 238 -31.13 -0.35 -18.87
CA GLY A 238 -32.08 -1.40 -19.24
C GLY A 238 -31.63 -2.81 -18.86
N LEU A 239 -32.21 -3.29 -17.76
CA LEU A 239 -32.44 -4.72 -17.52
C LEU A 239 -33.00 -5.36 -18.79
N ASP A 240 -32.31 -6.37 -19.33
CA ASP A 240 -32.93 -7.55 -19.92
C ASP A 240 -31.94 -8.72 -19.80
N GLU A 241 -32.41 -9.73 -19.09
CA GLU A 241 -31.87 -11.09 -19.02
C GLU A 241 -31.96 -11.74 -20.42
N ASP A 242 -31.06 -12.67 -20.72
CA ASP A 242 -31.00 -13.48 -21.95
C ASP A 242 -30.22 -12.88 -23.14
N ASP A 243 -28.90 -12.76 -23.03
CA ASP A 243 -28.00 -13.36 -24.03
C ASP A 243 -26.54 -13.29 -23.53
N ALA A 244 -25.93 -14.47 -23.49
CA ALA A 244 -24.57 -14.72 -23.05
C ALA A 244 -23.53 -13.93 -23.87
N PHE A 245 -22.70 -13.15 -23.17
CA PHE A 245 -21.31 -12.94 -23.57
C PHE A 245 -20.40 -13.33 -22.40
N ASP A 246 -19.71 -14.44 -22.65
CA ASP A 246 -18.49 -14.88 -22.01
C ASP A 246 -17.44 -13.75 -22.08
N THR A 247 -17.35 -12.97 -21.01
CA THR A 247 -16.22 -12.07 -20.75
C THR A 247 -15.72 -12.40 -19.35
N THR A 248 -15.00 -13.52 -19.24
CA THR A 248 -13.95 -13.62 -18.24
C THR A 248 -13.03 -12.41 -18.44
N PRO A 249 -12.83 -11.54 -17.44
CA PRO A 249 -11.90 -10.42 -17.58
C PRO A 249 -10.51 -11.01 -17.77
N ASP A 250 -9.92 -10.76 -18.92
CA ASP A 250 -8.52 -11.09 -19.18
C ASP A 250 -7.68 -10.10 -18.34
N PHE A 251 -7.20 -10.53 -17.17
CA PHE A 251 -6.32 -9.75 -16.27
C PHE A 251 -4.90 -9.59 -16.85
N ASP A 252 -4.81 -9.33 -18.15
CA ASP A 252 -3.59 -9.08 -18.91
C ASP A 252 -3.24 -7.58 -18.98
N ASP A 253 -3.87 -6.75 -18.15
CA ASP A 253 -3.71 -5.30 -18.21
C ASP A 253 -2.31 -4.88 -17.74
N GLU A 254 -1.48 -4.53 -18.72
CA GLU A 254 -0.07 -4.16 -18.59
C GLU A 254 0.13 -3.02 -17.57
N GLN A 255 -0.87 -2.15 -17.39
CA GLN A 255 -0.84 -1.05 -16.44
C GLN A 255 -0.98 -1.49 -14.97
N THR A 256 -1.86 -2.44 -14.67
CA THR A 256 -2.01 -2.97 -13.29
C THR A 256 -0.75 -3.73 -12.87
N ARG A 257 -0.14 -4.47 -13.81
CA ARG A 257 1.17 -5.10 -13.58
C ARG A 257 2.26 -4.05 -13.38
N ALA A 258 2.24 -2.94 -14.12
CA ALA A 258 3.20 -1.86 -13.95
C ALA A 258 3.07 -1.18 -12.57
N ALA A 259 1.85 -0.90 -12.11
CA ALA A 259 1.61 -0.27 -10.81
C ALA A 259 1.97 -1.18 -9.62
N LEU A 260 1.64 -2.48 -9.70
CA LEU A 260 2.06 -3.47 -8.70
C LEU A 260 3.58 -3.66 -8.71
N THR A 261 4.20 -3.63 -9.90
CA THR A 261 5.65 -3.68 -10.04
C THR A 261 6.29 -2.45 -9.39
N GLU A 262 5.78 -1.25 -9.64
CA GLU A 262 6.29 -0.01 -9.03
C GLU A 262 6.13 0.00 -7.51
N PHE A 263 4.96 -0.39 -6.99
CA PHE A 263 4.74 -0.49 -5.54
C PHE A 263 5.68 -1.49 -4.89
N ARG A 264 5.86 -2.67 -5.52
CA ARG A 264 6.80 -3.69 -5.06
C ARG A 264 8.23 -3.19 -5.11
N GLU A 265 8.65 -2.59 -6.21
CA GLU A 265 9.99 -2.02 -6.37
C GLU A 265 10.26 -0.94 -5.33
N ARG A 266 9.29 -0.05 -5.06
CA ARG A 266 9.42 0.98 -4.02
C ARG A 266 9.51 0.39 -2.61
N THR A 267 8.67 -0.61 -2.31
CA THR A 267 8.65 -1.24 -0.97
C THR A 267 9.92 -2.05 -0.73
N VAL A 268 10.33 -2.84 -1.72
CA VAL A 268 11.59 -3.60 -1.66
C VAL A 268 12.79 -2.66 -1.66
N GLY A 269 12.75 -1.56 -2.41
CA GLY A 269 13.76 -0.50 -2.40
C GLY A 269 13.93 0.11 -1.00
N ASN A 270 12.84 0.52 -0.35
CA ASN A 270 12.87 1.02 1.02
C ASN A 270 13.48 -0.01 2.00
N LEU A 271 13.09 -1.28 1.90
CA LEU A 271 13.66 -2.35 2.73
C LEU A 271 15.16 -2.56 2.45
N ILE A 272 15.60 -2.47 1.19
CA ILE A 272 17.02 -2.55 0.84
C ILE A 272 17.77 -1.36 1.44
N SER A 273 17.25 -0.14 1.35
CA SER A 273 17.87 1.05 1.94
C SER A 273 17.95 0.98 3.47
N GLU A 274 16.90 0.49 4.14
CA GLU A 274 16.91 0.26 5.58
C GLU A 274 17.94 -0.80 5.98
N ASN A 275 17.96 -1.94 5.28
CA ASN A 275 18.96 -2.98 5.54
C ASN A 275 20.38 -2.49 5.22
N ALA A 276 20.56 -1.65 4.19
CA ALA A 276 21.84 -1.01 3.87
C ALA A 276 22.30 -0.05 4.98
N ALA A 277 21.37 0.57 5.71
CA ALA A 277 21.69 1.31 6.93
C ALA A 277 22.16 0.36 8.04
N SER A 278 21.50 -0.79 8.25
CA SER A 278 21.93 -1.81 9.21
C SER A 278 23.32 -2.36 8.91
N LEU A 279 23.74 -2.46 7.64
CA LEU A 279 25.11 -2.84 7.26
C LEU A 279 26.19 -1.91 7.84
N ARG A 280 25.82 -0.67 8.19
CA ARG A 280 26.72 0.34 8.78
C ARG A 280 26.61 0.41 10.30
N SER A 281 25.78 -0.41 10.93
CA SER A 281 25.64 -0.45 12.38
C SER A 281 26.95 -0.87 13.05
N ASP A 282 27.22 -0.36 14.25
CA ASP A 282 28.35 -0.82 15.07
C ASP A 282 28.09 -2.22 15.64
N ASP A 283 26.83 -2.65 15.74
CA ASP A 283 26.44 -3.97 16.23
C ASP A 283 26.65 -5.06 15.14
N PRO A 284 27.52 -6.06 15.38
CA PRO A 284 27.69 -7.19 14.47
C PRO A 284 26.37 -7.90 14.12
N GLY A 285 25.46 -8.04 15.08
CA GLY A 285 24.19 -8.73 14.86
C GLY A 285 23.26 -7.99 13.89
N GLU A 286 23.23 -6.65 13.96
CA GLU A 286 22.44 -5.83 13.02
C GLU A 286 23.05 -5.85 11.61
N ARG A 287 24.38 -5.87 11.49
CA ARG A 287 25.04 -6.03 10.19
C ARG A 287 24.76 -7.41 9.60
N GLU A 288 24.79 -8.44 10.44
CA GLU A 288 24.47 -9.82 10.08
C GLU A 288 23.04 -9.96 9.56
N PHE A 289 22.10 -9.40 10.30
CA PHE A 289 20.71 -9.32 9.89
C PHE A 289 20.55 -8.57 8.56
N GLY A 290 21.19 -7.41 8.40
CA GLY A 290 21.10 -6.60 7.19
C GLY A 290 21.52 -7.35 5.93
N VAL A 291 22.65 -8.08 5.96
CA VAL A 291 23.10 -8.88 4.80
C VAL A 291 22.14 -10.02 4.49
N ALA A 292 21.69 -10.72 5.52
CA ALA A 292 20.86 -11.89 5.32
C ALA A 292 19.43 -11.52 4.88
N ALA A 293 18.89 -10.41 5.39
CA ALA A 293 17.65 -9.81 4.90
C ALA A 293 17.77 -9.36 3.44
N MET A 294 18.95 -8.92 3.01
CA MET A 294 19.17 -8.54 1.60
C MET A 294 19.24 -9.74 0.66
N TYR A 295 19.78 -10.88 1.09
CA TYR A 295 20.00 -12.06 0.26
C TYR A 295 18.83 -12.50 -0.66
N PRO A 296 17.56 -12.57 -0.20
CA PRO A 296 16.44 -12.99 -1.04
C PRO A 296 16.04 -12.00 -2.14
N PHE A 297 16.37 -10.70 -1.99
CA PHE A 297 15.88 -9.69 -2.92
C PHE A 297 16.58 -9.73 -4.28
N ARG A 298 15.90 -9.18 -5.29
CA ARG A 298 16.50 -8.98 -6.60
C ARG A 298 17.54 -7.85 -6.53
N VAL A 299 18.69 -8.08 -7.14
CA VAL A 299 19.88 -7.20 -7.08
C VAL A 299 19.90 -6.13 -8.18
N ASP A 300 18.90 -6.12 -9.06
CA ASP A 300 18.70 -5.14 -10.13
C ASP A 300 17.97 -3.86 -9.67
N ILE A 301 17.63 -3.79 -8.39
CA ILE A 301 16.91 -2.67 -7.76
C ILE A 301 17.89 -1.53 -7.46
N PRO A 302 17.63 -0.27 -7.86
CA PRO A 302 18.58 0.85 -7.74
C PRO A 302 19.22 1.05 -6.37
N GLU A 303 18.46 0.80 -5.30
CA GLU A 303 18.85 0.96 -3.90
C GLU A 303 20.00 0.02 -3.49
N TYR A 304 20.21 -1.09 -4.23
CA TYR A 304 21.39 -1.95 -4.01
C TYR A 304 22.70 -1.19 -4.22
N ARG A 305 22.73 -0.14 -5.03
CA ARG A 305 23.89 0.76 -5.21
C ARG A 305 24.41 1.28 -3.87
N GLU A 306 23.52 1.64 -2.95
CA GLU A 306 23.90 2.16 -1.64
C GLU A 306 24.49 1.09 -0.71
N ALA A 307 24.18 -0.18 -0.98
CA ALA A 307 24.61 -1.32 -0.19
C ALA A 307 25.94 -1.93 -0.65
N VAL A 308 26.33 -1.78 -1.93
CA VAL A 308 27.57 -2.36 -2.48
C VAL A 308 28.80 -1.94 -1.66
N GLY A 309 28.95 -0.65 -1.37
CA GLY A 309 30.08 -0.14 -0.59
C GLY A 309 30.15 -0.72 0.84
N PRO A 310 29.07 -0.66 1.64
CA PRO A 310 29.00 -1.33 2.94
C PRO A 310 29.26 -2.84 2.88
N LEU A 311 28.70 -3.55 1.89
CA LEU A 311 28.94 -4.98 1.70
C LEU A 311 30.42 -5.28 1.42
N LEU A 312 31.07 -4.53 0.53
CA LEU A 312 32.51 -4.67 0.27
C LEU A 312 33.36 -4.37 1.52
N SER A 313 32.91 -3.45 2.38
CA SER A 313 33.59 -3.16 3.64
C SER A 313 33.40 -4.30 4.64
N LEU A 314 32.23 -4.93 4.66
CA LEU A 314 31.96 -6.07 5.52
C LEU A 314 32.79 -7.31 5.18
N LEU A 315 33.22 -7.49 3.92
CA LEU A 315 34.16 -8.57 3.57
C LEU A 315 35.43 -8.53 4.42
N THR A 316 35.95 -7.34 4.76
CA THR A 316 37.14 -7.19 5.61
C THR A 316 36.82 -7.22 7.09
N ASP A 317 35.65 -6.69 7.46
CA ASP A 317 35.35 -6.34 8.85
C ASP A 317 34.68 -7.49 9.62
N THR A 318 34.05 -8.45 8.94
CA THR A 318 33.48 -9.61 9.63
C THR A 318 34.56 -10.65 9.99
N ALA A 319 34.47 -11.18 11.21
CA ALA A 319 35.26 -12.32 11.66
C ALA A 319 34.64 -13.67 11.25
N HIS A 320 33.38 -13.68 10.81
CA HIS A 320 32.65 -14.89 10.44
C HIS A 320 32.88 -15.21 8.95
N VAL A 321 33.68 -16.25 8.67
CA VAL A 321 34.01 -16.71 7.31
C VAL A 321 32.76 -17.01 6.47
N GLN A 322 31.77 -17.67 7.09
CA GLN A 322 30.47 -17.99 6.47
C GLN A 322 29.76 -16.73 5.96
N PHE A 323 29.84 -15.65 6.75
CA PHE A 323 29.20 -14.39 6.41
C PHE A 323 29.91 -13.66 5.26
N ARG A 324 31.25 -13.77 5.17
CA ARG A 324 32.00 -13.28 4.00
C ARG A 324 31.54 -13.97 2.71
N SER A 325 31.27 -15.26 2.78
CA SER A 325 30.79 -16.04 1.64
C SER A 325 29.40 -15.61 1.19
N LEU A 326 28.51 -15.33 2.14
CA LEU A 326 27.18 -14.78 1.85
C LEU A 326 27.28 -13.40 1.18
N ILE A 327 28.11 -12.51 1.73
CA ILE A 327 28.37 -11.18 1.16
C ILE A 327 28.95 -11.30 -0.25
N GLY A 328 29.95 -12.16 -0.44
CA GLY A 328 30.57 -12.45 -1.75
C GLY A 328 29.51 -12.91 -2.76
N SER A 329 28.63 -13.81 -2.35
CA SER A 329 27.53 -14.30 -3.20
C SER A 329 26.52 -13.21 -3.58
N ILE A 330 26.18 -12.30 -2.67
CA ILE A 330 25.33 -11.13 -2.97
C ILE A 330 26.04 -10.24 -3.98
N LEU A 331 27.29 -9.87 -3.72
CA LEU A 331 28.06 -8.97 -4.57
C LEU A 331 28.32 -9.55 -5.97
N GLN A 332 28.58 -10.85 -6.10
CA GLN A 332 28.68 -11.51 -7.40
C GLN A 332 27.36 -11.46 -8.18
N ARG A 333 26.22 -11.66 -7.50
CA ARG A 333 24.91 -11.51 -8.15
C ARG A 333 24.70 -10.07 -8.63
N VAL A 334 25.05 -9.07 -7.82
CA VAL A 334 25.01 -7.66 -8.22
C VAL A 334 25.94 -7.43 -9.42
N ALA A 335 27.16 -7.94 -9.41
CA ALA A 335 28.11 -7.82 -10.53
C ALA A 335 27.57 -8.41 -11.84
N ARG A 336 26.87 -9.56 -11.75
CA ARG A 336 26.26 -10.22 -12.92
C ARG A 336 25.02 -9.52 -13.46
N ARG A 337 24.20 -8.89 -12.62
CA ARG A 337 22.90 -8.35 -13.04
C ARG A 337 22.81 -6.83 -13.10
N ALA A 338 23.58 -6.13 -12.28
CA ALA A 338 23.58 -4.68 -12.16
C ALA A 338 25.01 -4.15 -11.95
N PRO A 339 25.92 -4.36 -12.91
CA PRO A 339 27.34 -4.00 -12.75
C PRO A 339 27.56 -2.51 -12.50
N HIS A 340 26.64 -1.65 -12.96
CA HIS A 340 26.68 -0.19 -12.74
C HIS A 340 26.51 0.21 -11.24
N HIS A 341 26.06 -0.70 -10.38
CA HIS A 341 26.04 -0.45 -8.92
C HIS A 341 27.46 -0.37 -8.32
N PHE A 342 28.51 -0.78 -9.04
CA PHE A 342 29.91 -0.70 -8.61
C PHE A 342 30.62 0.61 -8.97
N ASP A 343 29.95 1.54 -9.65
CA ASP A 343 30.55 2.80 -10.13
C ASP A 343 31.30 3.57 -9.04
N GLU A 344 30.72 3.66 -7.84
CA GLU A 344 31.31 4.38 -6.70
C GLU A 344 32.19 3.52 -5.81
N SER A 345 32.18 2.20 -6.02
CA SER A 345 32.87 1.22 -5.17
C SER A 345 34.02 0.49 -5.87
N THR A 346 34.36 0.88 -7.10
CA THR A 346 35.42 0.24 -7.90
C THR A 346 36.80 0.38 -7.25
N ASP A 347 37.12 1.55 -6.68
CA ASP A 347 38.39 1.77 -5.97
C ASP A 347 38.49 0.85 -4.75
N ARG A 348 37.38 0.69 -4.00
CA ARG A 348 37.32 -0.21 -2.85
C ARG A 348 37.51 -1.66 -3.27
N LEU A 349 36.85 -2.11 -4.34
CA LEU A 349 37.03 -3.45 -4.88
C LEU A 349 38.50 -3.69 -5.30
N THR A 350 39.14 -2.67 -5.90
CA THR A 350 40.56 -2.72 -6.28
C THR A 350 41.48 -2.87 -5.06
N ASP A 351 41.21 -2.15 -3.97
CA ASP A 351 41.94 -2.32 -2.71
C ASP A 351 41.82 -3.75 -2.18
N LEU A 352 40.63 -4.37 -2.31
CA LEU A 352 40.38 -5.74 -1.85
C LEU A 352 41.13 -6.80 -2.67
N LEU A 353 41.42 -6.56 -3.95
CA LEU A 353 42.25 -7.45 -4.78
C LEU A 353 43.68 -7.59 -4.24
N SER A 354 44.18 -6.57 -3.54
CA SER A 354 45.48 -6.59 -2.86
C SER A 354 45.41 -6.93 -1.37
N HIS A 355 44.23 -7.33 -0.86
CA HIS A 355 44.04 -7.59 0.55
C HIS A 355 44.91 -8.76 1.03
N PRO A 356 45.54 -8.70 2.22
CA PRO A 356 46.43 -9.76 2.71
C PRO A 356 45.70 -11.07 3.01
N ASP A 357 44.44 -11.00 3.47
CA ASP A 357 43.61 -12.17 3.74
C ASP A 357 43.20 -12.85 2.40
N PRO A 358 43.58 -14.13 2.17
CA PRO A 358 43.30 -14.84 0.94
C PRO A 358 41.81 -15.04 0.66
N GLU A 359 40.95 -15.16 1.68
CA GLU A 359 39.50 -15.35 1.48
C GLU A 359 38.85 -14.06 0.94
N VAL A 360 39.17 -12.93 1.57
CA VAL A 360 38.70 -11.61 1.14
C VAL A 360 39.16 -11.33 -0.29
N ARG A 361 40.43 -11.62 -0.57
CA ARG A 361 41.00 -11.48 -1.91
C ARG A 361 40.33 -12.41 -2.91
N GLY A 362 40.02 -13.66 -2.52
CA GLY A 362 39.31 -14.63 -3.34
C GLY A 362 37.94 -14.12 -3.80
N HIS A 363 37.10 -13.67 -2.87
CA HIS A 363 35.81 -13.07 -3.22
C HIS A 363 35.95 -11.80 -4.09
N ALA A 364 36.94 -10.95 -3.79
CA ALA A 364 37.20 -9.76 -4.61
C ALA A 364 37.57 -10.13 -6.05
N VAL A 365 38.38 -11.18 -6.25
CA VAL A 365 38.75 -11.70 -7.57
C VAL A 365 37.52 -12.22 -8.31
N GLU A 366 36.67 -13.01 -7.65
CA GLU A 366 35.43 -13.54 -8.25
C GLU A 366 34.47 -12.41 -8.67
N ILE A 367 34.24 -11.43 -7.80
CA ILE A 367 33.39 -10.27 -8.11
C ILE A 367 33.98 -9.47 -9.27
N ALA A 368 35.30 -9.24 -9.27
CA ALA A 368 35.97 -8.51 -10.34
C ALA A 368 35.91 -9.27 -11.68
N ALA A 369 36.06 -10.60 -11.66
CA ALA A 369 35.92 -11.43 -12.85
C ALA A 369 34.51 -11.33 -13.44
N GLU A 370 33.47 -11.43 -12.61
CA GLU A 370 32.08 -11.25 -13.04
C GLU A 370 31.84 -9.87 -13.65
N LEU A 371 32.41 -8.80 -13.06
CA LEU A 371 32.35 -7.46 -13.64
C LEU A 371 33.10 -7.36 -14.98
N VAL A 372 34.25 -8.00 -15.12
CA VAL A 372 35.03 -7.94 -16.37
C VAL A 372 34.30 -8.66 -17.50
N ASP A 373 33.74 -9.83 -17.23
CA ASP A 373 33.04 -10.66 -18.20
C ASP A 373 31.64 -10.13 -18.56
N ASN A 374 31.03 -9.34 -17.67
CA ASN A 374 29.72 -8.75 -17.93
C ASN A 374 29.78 -7.63 -18.99
N PRO A 375 29.08 -7.76 -20.14
CA PRO A 375 29.11 -6.78 -21.22
C PRO A 375 28.57 -5.40 -20.83
N ASP A 376 27.68 -5.33 -19.85
CA ASP A 376 27.03 -4.10 -19.39
C ASP A 376 27.89 -3.32 -18.39
N THR A 377 29.02 -3.89 -17.93
CA THR A 377 29.96 -3.18 -17.07
C THR A 377 30.58 -1.97 -17.80
N PRO A 378 30.57 -0.78 -17.16
CA PRO A 378 31.22 0.39 -17.73
C PRO A 378 32.67 0.12 -18.14
N ALA A 379 33.05 0.54 -19.35
CA ALA A 379 34.35 0.22 -19.94
C ALA A 379 35.55 0.65 -19.07
N GLN A 380 35.41 1.75 -18.32
CA GLN A 380 36.42 2.22 -17.38
C GLN A 380 36.64 1.24 -16.23
N ILE A 381 35.56 0.71 -15.65
CA ILE A 381 35.62 -0.28 -14.56
C ILE A 381 36.26 -1.57 -15.09
N ARG A 382 35.78 -2.07 -16.24
CA ARG A 382 36.35 -3.26 -16.89
C ARG A 382 37.85 -3.10 -17.12
N GLN A 383 38.30 -1.98 -17.67
CA GLN A 383 39.72 -1.74 -17.95
C GLN A 383 40.56 -1.64 -16.67
N THR A 384 40.03 -1.06 -15.60
CA THR A 384 40.72 -1.01 -14.31
C THR A 384 40.84 -2.40 -13.72
N LEU A 385 39.74 -3.14 -13.61
CA LEU A 385 39.72 -4.47 -13.00
C LEU A 385 40.52 -5.50 -13.82
N ASP A 386 40.47 -5.47 -15.15
CA ASP A 386 41.26 -6.36 -16.02
C ASP A 386 42.78 -6.17 -15.81
N ARG A 387 43.22 -4.94 -15.60
CA ARG A 387 44.62 -4.64 -15.28
C ARG A 387 45.02 -5.21 -13.91
N GLU A 388 44.20 -4.97 -12.90
CA GLU A 388 44.50 -5.39 -11.52
C GLU A 388 44.42 -6.92 -11.37
N LEU A 389 43.47 -7.56 -12.06
CA LEU A 389 43.37 -9.03 -12.11
C LEU A 389 44.59 -9.66 -12.77
N ALA A 390 45.15 -9.05 -13.82
CA ALA A 390 46.36 -9.55 -14.47
C ALA A 390 47.60 -9.54 -13.54
N ASP A 391 47.63 -8.60 -12.59
CA ASP A 391 48.70 -8.47 -11.59
C ASP A 391 48.42 -9.28 -10.30
N THR A 392 47.19 -9.76 -10.12
CA THR A 392 46.78 -10.55 -8.95
C THR A 392 47.26 -12.00 -9.11
N GLN A 393 47.97 -12.53 -8.11
CA GLN A 393 48.36 -13.93 -8.12
C GLN A 393 47.11 -14.83 -8.11
N PRO A 394 47.07 -15.89 -8.93
CA PRO A 394 45.97 -16.84 -8.89
C PRO A 394 45.84 -17.36 -7.46
N VAL A 395 44.64 -17.22 -6.90
CA VAL A 395 44.32 -17.82 -5.61
C VAL A 395 44.26 -19.32 -5.88
N ASP A 396 45.11 -20.11 -5.20
CA ASP A 396 45.02 -21.57 -5.27
C ASP A 396 43.55 -21.95 -5.03
N ASP A 397 42.97 -22.74 -5.95
CA ASP A 397 41.55 -23.09 -5.98
C ASP A 397 41.02 -23.20 -4.55
N ILE A 398 40.23 -22.21 -4.13
CA ILE A 398 39.47 -22.30 -2.88
C ILE A 398 38.50 -23.44 -3.18
N GLU A 399 38.87 -24.66 -2.78
CA GLU A 399 38.10 -25.86 -3.06
C GLU A 399 36.66 -25.58 -2.62
N THR A 400 35.76 -25.67 -3.59
CA THR A 400 34.32 -25.46 -3.48
C THR A 400 33.61 -26.43 -2.52
N ASP A 401 34.33 -27.14 -1.64
CA ASP A 401 33.75 -27.80 -0.47
C ASP A 401 33.06 -26.80 0.47
N LEU A 402 33.39 -25.51 0.32
CA LEU A 402 32.65 -24.38 0.88
C LEU A 402 31.15 -24.40 0.50
N ASP A 403 30.75 -24.95 -0.65
CA ASP A 403 29.35 -24.89 -1.11
C ASP A 403 28.39 -25.68 -0.21
N GLU A 404 28.82 -26.79 0.38
CA GLU A 404 27.95 -27.62 1.24
C GLU A 404 27.93 -27.11 2.69
N GLU A 405 29.07 -26.65 3.21
CA GLU A 405 29.19 -26.00 4.52
C GLU A 405 28.48 -24.62 4.53
N ILE A 406 28.70 -23.78 3.52
CA ILE A 406 27.97 -22.51 3.35
C ILE A 406 26.49 -22.78 3.20
N ARG A 407 26.04 -23.79 2.44
CA ARG A 407 24.61 -24.11 2.37
C ARG A 407 24.06 -24.53 3.73
N SER A 408 24.80 -25.30 4.51
CA SER A 408 24.39 -25.70 5.87
C SER A 408 24.31 -24.51 6.82
N ASP A 409 25.30 -23.62 6.81
CA ASP A 409 25.36 -22.48 7.73
C ASP A 409 24.45 -21.33 7.29
N LEU A 410 24.35 -21.08 5.99
CA LEU A 410 23.34 -20.20 5.41
C LEU A 410 21.95 -20.72 5.76
N ARG A 411 21.72 -22.04 5.67
CA ARG A 411 20.47 -22.63 6.13
C ARG A 411 20.23 -22.37 7.61
N ALA A 412 21.23 -22.49 8.48
CA ALA A 412 21.08 -22.18 9.91
C ALA A 412 20.74 -20.69 10.16
N VAL A 413 21.38 -19.76 9.43
CA VAL A 413 21.08 -18.32 9.50
C VAL A 413 19.70 -18.02 8.94
N LEU A 414 19.34 -18.62 7.80
CA LEU A 414 18.01 -18.49 7.21
C LEU A 414 16.95 -19.09 8.15
N ASP A 415 17.20 -20.23 8.80
CA ASP A 415 16.30 -20.85 9.78
C ASP A 415 16.08 -19.93 10.99
N ASP A 416 17.13 -19.28 11.52
CA ASP A 416 17.01 -18.31 12.61
C ASP A 416 16.21 -17.07 12.19
N LEU A 417 16.47 -16.55 10.99
CA LEU A 417 15.72 -15.43 10.41
C LEU A 417 14.28 -15.80 10.12
N LEU A 418 14.03 -16.97 9.55
CA LEU A 418 12.69 -17.52 9.33
C LEU A 418 11.94 -17.61 10.64
N SER A 419 12.58 -18.08 11.72
CA SER A 419 11.93 -18.10 13.03
C SER A 419 11.52 -16.70 13.51
N THR A 420 12.37 -15.70 13.25
CA THR A 420 12.09 -14.30 13.55
C THR A 420 10.95 -13.75 12.68
N TYR A 421 10.91 -14.11 11.39
CA TYR A 421 9.86 -13.67 10.47
C TYR A 421 8.52 -14.37 10.71
N VAL A 422 8.54 -15.66 11.04
CA VAL A 422 7.37 -16.40 11.52
C VAL A 422 6.82 -15.71 12.77
N ALA A 423 7.67 -15.32 13.72
CA ALA A 423 7.22 -14.60 14.90
C ALA A 423 6.54 -13.26 14.53
N LYS A 424 7.04 -12.57 13.49
CA LYS A 424 6.43 -11.34 12.97
C LYS A 424 5.06 -11.55 12.30
N LEU A 425 4.82 -12.67 11.62
CA LEU A 425 3.50 -13.02 11.07
C LEU A 425 2.42 -13.10 12.15
N TYR A 426 2.79 -13.43 13.39
CA TYR A 426 1.89 -13.46 14.55
C TYR A 426 1.94 -12.20 15.41
N SER A 427 2.66 -11.15 14.99
CA SER A 427 2.73 -9.92 15.76
C SER A 427 1.35 -9.26 15.87
N PRO A 428 0.99 -8.67 17.02
CA PRO A 428 -0.22 -7.85 17.11
C PRO A 428 -0.10 -6.53 16.33
N ASP A 429 1.11 -6.12 15.93
CA ASP A 429 1.35 -4.94 15.10
C ASP A 429 1.13 -5.28 13.61
N PRO A 430 0.13 -4.66 12.93
CA PRO A 430 -0.11 -4.90 11.51
C PRO A 430 1.11 -4.67 10.63
N SER A 431 1.96 -3.70 10.97
CA SER A 431 3.17 -3.36 10.19
C SER A 431 4.19 -4.48 10.26
N GLU A 432 4.33 -5.12 11.41
CA GLU A 432 5.23 -6.26 11.57
C GLU A 432 4.70 -7.52 10.87
N ARG A 433 3.39 -7.74 10.89
CA ARG A 433 2.77 -8.83 10.12
C ARG A 433 2.98 -8.64 8.62
N GLN A 434 2.75 -7.42 8.13
CA GLN A 434 3.00 -7.05 6.74
C GLN A 434 4.45 -7.30 6.35
N LEU A 435 5.39 -6.90 7.21
CA LEU A 435 6.82 -7.17 7.00
C LEU A 435 7.11 -8.68 6.93
N GLY A 436 6.53 -9.49 7.82
CA GLY A 436 6.64 -10.95 7.77
C GLY A 436 6.17 -11.52 6.43
N LEU A 437 5.11 -10.95 5.87
CA LEU A 437 4.49 -11.39 4.62
C LEU A 437 5.27 -10.94 3.37
N VAL A 438 5.73 -9.69 3.35
CA VAL A 438 6.66 -9.19 2.32
C VAL A 438 7.93 -10.02 2.27
N ILE A 439 8.42 -10.45 3.43
CA ILE A 439 9.60 -11.30 3.49
C ILE A 439 9.26 -12.70 2.99
N ALA A 440 8.13 -13.29 3.40
CA ALA A 440 7.67 -14.58 2.89
C ALA A 440 7.50 -14.60 1.36
N THR A 441 6.99 -13.52 0.76
CA THR A 441 6.89 -13.38 -0.72
C THR A 441 8.23 -13.17 -1.41
N SER A 442 9.23 -12.65 -0.69
CA SER A 442 10.57 -12.38 -1.21
C SER A 442 11.47 -13.60 -1.15
N TYR A 443 11.23 -14.52 -0.22
CA TYR A 443 11.84 -15.83 -0.27
C TYR A 443 11.41 -16.53 -1.57
N ARG A 444 12.39 -16.86 -2.40
CA ARG A 444 12.11 -17.74 -3.53
C ARG A 444 11.55 -19.04 -2.97
N THR A 445 10.46 -19.48 -3.57
CA THR A 445 9.72 -20.70 -3.24
C THR A 445 10.56 -21.97 -3.45
N ASP A 446 11.77 -21.87 -4.02
CA ASP A 446 12.71 -22.97 -4.26
C ASP A 446 13.58 -23.32 -3.03
N ILE A 447 13.42 -22.62 -1.90
CA ILE A 447 14.21 -22.85 -0.68
C ILE A 447 13.40 -23.73 0.29
N GLU A 448 13.99 -24.85 0.74
CA GLU A 448 13.41 -25.76 1.75
C GLU A 448 12.93 -25.03 3.03
N ALA A 449 13.55 -23.90 3.35
CA ALA A 449 13.11 -22.91 4.32
C ALA A 449 11.61 -22.58 4.26
N PHE A 450 11.07 -22.48 3.05
CA PHE A 450 9.68 -22.07 2.84
C PHE A 450 8.68 -23.07 3.41
N GLU A 451 9.03 -24.37 3.49
CA GLU A 451 8.17 -25.39 4.14
C GLU A 451 7.83 -24.99 5.58
N GLN A 452 8.75 -24.32 6.28
CA GLN A 452 8.53 -23.84 7.65
C GLN A 452 7.58 -22.64 7.73
N LEU A 453 7.35 -21.93 6.61
CA LEU A 453 6.44 -20.79 6.51
C LEU A 453 5.02 -21.20 6.10
N VAL A 454 4.86 -22.30 5.38
CA VAL A 454 3.54 -22.73 4.85
C VAL A 454 2.51 -22.88 5.97
N ALA A 455 2.81 -23.68 7.00
CA ALA A 455 1.88 -23.89 8.10
C ALA A 455 1.56 -22.60 8.89
N PRO A 456 2.55 -21.75 9.22
CA PRO A 456 2.26 -20.45 9.80
C PRO A 456 1.38 -19.54 8.95
N LEU A 457 1.58 -19.50 7.62
CA LEU A 457 0.76 -18.71 6.72
C LEU A 457 -0.69 -19.21 6.71
N PHE A 458 -0.93 -20.52 6.69
CA PHE A 458 -2.28 -21.08 6.82
C PHE A 458 -2.97 -20.66 8.13
N SER A 459 -2.25 -20.71 9.25
CA SER A 459 -2.77 -20.22 10.54
C SER A 459 -3.07 -18.71 10.48
N ALA A 460 -2.17 -17.92 9.88
CA ALA A 460 -2.32 -16.48 9.75
C ALA A 460 -3.56 -16.10 8.92
N VAL A 461 -3.83 -16.83 7.82
CA VAL A 461 -5.05 -16.68 7.01
C VAL A 461 -6.31 -16.95 7.83
N ARG A 462 -6.32 -18.04 8.63
CA ARG A 462 -7.50 -18.45 9.41
C ARG A 462 -7.79 -17.53 10.60
N GLU A 463 -6.74 -17.04 11.24
CA GLU A 463 -6.84 -16.35 12.54
C GLU A 463 -6.87 -14.83 12.41
N SER A 464 -6.38 -14.26 11.30
CA SER A 464 -6.37 -12.81 11.12
C SER A 464 -7.79 -12.25 11.00
N GLU A 465 -8.10 -11.22 11.77
CA GLU A 465 -9.32 -10.43 11.61
C GLU A 465 -9.21 -9.42 10.45
N ASP A 466 -8.00 -9.10 10.00
CA ASP A 466 -7.70 -8.14 8.95
C ASP A 466 -7.89 -8.77 7.54
N PRO A 467 -8.89 -8.34 6.76
CA PRO A 467 -9.16 -8.89 5.43
C PRO A 467 -8.02 -8.71 4.44
N GLN A 468 -7.36 -7.55 4.45
CA GLN A 468 -6.27 -7.27 3.52
C GLN A 468 -5.10 -8.21 3.78
N PHE A 469 -4.75 -8.40 5.05
CA PHE A 469 -3.68 -9.33 5.41
C PHE A 469 -4.01 -10.79 5.06
N ARG A 470 -5.28 -11.20 5.17
CA ARG A 470 -5.70 -12.55 4.76
C ARG A 470 -5.51 -12.77 3.28
N ASP A 471 -5.99 -11.82 2.47
CA ASP A 471 -5.89 -11.83 1.00
C ASP A 471 -4.44 -11.89 0.53
N GLU A 472 -3.58 -11.05 1.10
CA GLU A 472 -2.16 -11.09 0.77
C GLU A 472 -1.50 -12.41 1.20
N ALA A 473 -1.88 -12.97 2.36
CA ALA A 473 -1.32 -14.21 2.87
C ALA A 473 -1.74 -15.43 2.02
N THR A 474 -2.98 -15.45 1.54
CA THR A 474 -3.47 -16.47 0.61
C THR A 474 -2.79 -16.36 -0.75
N ASP A 475 -2.59 -15.16 -1.29
CA ASP A 475 -1.82 -14.96 -2.54
C ASP A 475 -0.37 -15.48 -2.42
N VAL A 476 0.29 -15.29 -1.26
CA VAL A 476 1.62 -15.91 -1.01
C VAL A 476 1.54 -17.43 -1.11
N LEU A 477 0.53 -18.05 -0.48
CA LEU A 477 0.32 -19.50 -0.50
C LEU A 477 0.03 -20.02 -1.92
N VAL A 478 -0.81 -19.33 -2.68
CA VAL A 478 -1.14 -19.66 -4.08
C VAL A 478 0.12 -19.67 -4.94
N ARG A 479 0.91 -18.59 -4.90
CA ARG A 479 2.15 -18.48 -5.68
C ARG A 479 3.16 -19.55 -5.27
N ALA A 480 3.23 -19.85 -3.99
CA ALA A 480 4.11 -20.90 -3.50
C ALA A 480 3.70 -22.29 -3.96
N ALA A 481 2.39 -22.59 -3.97
CA ALA A 481 1.85 -23.83 -4.50
C ALA A 481 2.12 -23.98 -6.00
N GLN A 482 1.99 -22.90 -6.78
CA GLN A 482 2.28 -22.88 -8.22
C GLN A 482 3.76 -23.14 -8.53
N ASN A 483 4.66 -22.49 -7.77
CA ASN A 483 6.09 -22.56 -8.06
C ASN A 483 6.76 -23.81 -7.47
N SER A 484 6.29 -24.28 -6.31
CA SER A 484 6.90 -25.38 -5.57
C SER A 484 5.86 -26.29 -4.91
N PRO A 485 5.00 -26.96 -5.71
CA PRO A 485 3.92 -27.80 -5.20
C PRO A 485 4.42 -28.93 -4.28
N ARG A 486 5.68 -29.37 -4.45
CA ARG A 486 6.31 -30.41 -3.61
C ARG A 486 6.30 -30.10 -2.11
N HIS A 487 6.35 -28.83 -1.74
CA HIS A 487 6.39 -28.37 -0.35
C HIS A 487 5.00 -28.35 0.33
N PHE A 488 3.93 -28.56 -0.44
CA PHE A 488 2.54 -28.52 0.04
C PHE A 488 1.95 -29.91 0.30
N ALA A 489 2.75 -30.99 0.16
CA ALA A 489 2.25 -32.35 0.28
C ALA A 489 1.43 -32.56 1.57
N ASP A 490 1.93 -32.05 2.70
CA ASP A 490 1.32 -32.22 4.02
C ASP A 490 0.27 -31.18 4.37
N THR A 491 0.10 -30.14 3.56
CA THR A 491 -0.82 -29.02 3.80
C THR A 491 -1.97 -28.96 2.79
N VAL A 492 -2.12 -29.97 1.92
CA VAL A 492 -3.32 -30.12 1.06
C VAL A 492 -4.60 -30.12 1.89
N ASP A 493 -4.56 -30.73 3.08
CA ASP A 493 -5.71 -30.78 3.98
C ASP A 493 -6.02 -29.36 4.50
N ASP A 494 -4.99 -28.58 4.82
CA ASP A 494 -5.14 -27.19 5.24
C ASP A 494 -5.73 -26.30 4.15
N ALA A 495 -5.30 -26.51 2.89
CA ALA A 495 -5.85 -25.85 1.71
C ALA A 495 -7.33 -26.19 1.49
N CYS A 496 -7.72 -27.45 1.67
CA CYS A 496 -9.12 -27.87 1.59
C CYS A 496 -9.98 -27.21 2.68
N ASP A 497 -9.47 -27.05 3.90
CA ASP A 497 -10.20 -26.39 4.98
C ASP A 497 -10.54 -24.93 4.65
N LEU A 498 -9.66 -24.23 3.90
CA LEU A 498 -9.89 -22.83 3.47
C LEU A 498 -11.08 -22.68 2.50
N LEU A 499 -11.53 -23.74 1.82
CA LEU A 499 -12.74 -23.71 0.98
C LEU A 499 -14.02 -23.45 1.79
N THR A 500 -13.97 -23.58 3.12
CA THR A 500 -15.11 -23.29 4.01
C THR A 500 -14.97 -21.96 4.76
N HIS A 501 -13.97 -21.16 4.38
CA HIS A 501 -13.69 -19.90 5.04
C HIS A 501 -14.81 -18.88 4.84
N ALA A 502 -15.08 -18.03 5.84
CA ALA A 502 -16.18 -17.07 5.80
C ALA A 502 -15.98 -15.97 4.74
N ASP A 503 -14.73 -15.67 4.42
CA ASP A 503 -14.31 -14.65 3.45
C ASP A 503 -14.27 -15.23 2.02
N PRO A 504 -15.06 -14.71 1.05
CA PRO A 504 -15.08 -15.21 -0.33
C PRO A 504 -13.72 -15.21 -1.02
N SER A 505 -12.90 -14.15 -0.86
CA SER A 505 -11.59 -14.06 -1.51
C SER A 505 -10.65 -15.19 -1.07
N VAL A 506 -10.67 -15.54 0.22
CA VAL A 506 -9.88 -16.67 0.76
C VAL A 506 -10.34 -18.00 0.16
N ARG A 507 -11.64 -18.17 -0.11
CA ARG A 507 -12.17 -19.39 -0.72
C ARG A 507 -11.74 -19.51 -2.18
N GLU A 508 -11.79 -18.42 -2.94
CA GLU A 508 -11.34 -18.34 -4.34
C GLU A 508 -9.85 -18.68 -4.47
N ASP A 509 -9.01 -18.05 -3.63
CA ASP A 509 -7.58 -18.35 -3.57
C ASP A 509 -7.29 -19.80 -3.17
N ALA A 510 -8.09 -20.36 -2.25
CA ALA A 510 -7.96 -21.76 -1.86
C ALA A 510 -8.22 -22.71 -3.03
N VAL A 511 -9.23 -22.43 -3.88
CA VAL A 511 -9.47 -23.22 -5.10
C VAL A 511 -8.31 -23.06 -6.09
N THR A 512 -7.81 -21.85 -6.28
CA THR A 512 -6.66 -21.58 -7.17
C THR A 512 -5.41 -22.33 -6.71
N MET A 513 -5.13 -22.30 -5.42
CA MET A 513 -4.04 -23.06 -4.80
C MET A 513 -4.23 -24.58 -4.99
N LEU A 514 -5.42 -25.12 -4.70
CA LEU A 514 -5.70 -26.55 -4.87
C LEU A 514 -5.59 -26.99 -6.34
N THR A 515 -5.97 -26.12 -7.28
CA THR A 515 -5.82 -26.35 -8.71
C THR A 515 -4.34 -26.45 -9.10
N ALA A 516 -3.49 -25.56 -8.58
CA ALA A 516 -2.04 -25.66 -8.78
C ALA A 516 -1.44 -26.95 -8.17
N LEU A 517 -2.07 -27.49 -7.12
CA LEU A 517 -1.65 -28.73 -6.46
C LEU A 517 -2.22 -30.01 -7.11
N ALA A 518 -3.23 -29.89 -7.98
CA ALA A 518 -3.96 -31.01 -8.55
C ALA A 518 -3.10 -31.94 -9.40
N ASP A 519 -2.12 -31.40 -10.15
CA ASP A 519 -1.17 -32.18 -10.93
C ASP A 519 -0.26 -33.07 -10.07
N HIS A 520 -0.03 -32.66 -8.82
CA HIS A 520 0.93 -33.29 -7.92
C HIS A 520 0.26 -34.20 -6.87
N TYR A 521 -0.93 -33.85 -6.39
CA TYR A 521 -1.64 -34.56 -5.33
C TYR A 521 -3.13 -34.81 -5.62
N PRO A 522 -3.51 -35.30 -6.81
CA PRO A 522 -4.91 -35.45 -7.18
C PRO A 522 -5.65 -36.39 -6.23
N ASP A 523 -5.01 -37.50 -5.82
CA ASP A 523 -5.59 -38.49 -4.90
C ASP A 523 -5.82 -37.93 -3.49
N ARG A 524 -5.01 -36.95 -3.04
CA ARG A 524 -5.14 -36.34 -1.70
C ARG A 524 -6.26 -35.31 -1.71
N ILE A 525 -6.34 -34.48 -2.75
CA ILE A 525 -7.45 -33.54 -2.95
C ILE A 525 -8.78 -34.30 -3.10
N ALA A 526 -8.80 -35.40 -3.87
CA ALA A 526 -10.00 -36.20 -4.10
C ALA A 526 -10.56 -36.85 -2.81
N GLN A 527 -9.76 -37.04 -1.76
CA GLN A 527 -10.23 -37.52 -0.46
C GLN A 527 -11.13 -36.51 0.26
N HIS A 528 -11.01 -35.23 -0.08
CA HIS A 528 -11.82 -34.14 0.46
C HIS A 528 -13.09 -33.86 -0.36
N ARG A 529 -13.61 -34.88 -1.07
CA ARG A 529 -14.80 -34.77 -1.91
C ARG A 529 -15.96 -34.05 -1.25
N GLN A 530 -16.23 -34.31 0.04
CA GLN A 530 -17.36 -33.67 0.73
C GLN A 530 -17.21 -32.14 0.82
N THR A 531 -15.98 -31.64 0.99
CA THR A 531 -15.69 -30.20 1.02
C THR A 531 -15.80 -29.59 -0.37
N LEU A 532 -15.33 -30.29 -1.40
CA LEU A 532 -15.51 -29.89 -2.80
C LEU A 532 -17.00 -29.85 -3.19
N ASP A 533 -17.77 -30.88 -2.83
CA ASP A 533 -19.23 -30.92 -3.06
C ASP A 533 -19.94 -29.74 -2.35
N ALA A 534 -19.42 -29.25 -1.22
CA ALA A 534 -19.94 -28.05 -0.56
C ALA A 534 -19.60 -26.77 -1.35
N GLY A 535 -18.38 -26.67 -1.88
CA GLY A 535 -17.96 -25.57 -2.76
C GLY A 535 -18.76 -25.47 -4.07
N LEU A 536 -19.26 -26.59 -4.60
CA LEU A 536 -20.21 -26.56 -5.74
C LEU A 536 -21.54 -25.85 -5.44
N ASN A 537 -21.91 -25.72 -4.16
CA ASN A 537 -23.11 -24.99 -3.74
C ASN A 537 -22.79 -23.55 -3.32
N ASP A 538 -21.52 -23.14 -3.41
CA ASP A 538 -21.06 -21.80 -3.13
C ASP A 538 -21.00 -21.00 -4.43
N GLY A 539 -21.92 -20.04 -4.58
CA GLY A 539 -22.05 -19.26 -5.80
C GLY A 539 -20.80 -18.46 -6.18
N ASP A 540 -19.90 -18.18 -5.22
CA ASP A 540 -18.68 -17.41 -5.45
C ASP A 540 -17.59 -18.26 -6.11
N ILE A 541 -17.51 -19.56 -5.78
CA ILE A 541 -16.41 -20.45 -6.23
C ILE A 541 -16.87 -21.69 -7.02
N GLN A 542 -18.17 -21.80 -7.32
CA GLN A 542 -18.76 -23.00 -7.94
C GLN A 542 -18.00 -23.43 -9.21
N THR A 543 -17.79 -22.50 -10.15
CA THR A 543 -17.16 -22.78 -11.45
C THR A 543 -15.74 -23.31 -11.29
N ASP A 544 -14.96 -22.71 -10.39
CA ASP A 544 -13.57 -23.10 -10.16
C ASP A 544 -13.48 -24.45 -9.44
N VAL A 545 -14.42 -24.74 -8.54
CA VAL A 545 -14.51 -26.06 -7.90
C VAL A 545 -14.92 -27.14 -8.90
N GLU A 546 -15.83 -26.85 -9.83
CA GLU A 546 -16.18 -27.77 -10.93
C GLU A 546 -14.94 -28.12 -11.76
N TYR A 547 -14.14 -27.11 -12.11
CA TYR A 547 -12.87 -27.29 -12.83
C TYR A 547 -11.87 -28.11 -12.03
N LEU A 548 -11.64 -27.75 -10.75
CA LEU A 548 -10.75 -28.49 -9.85
C LEU A 548 -11.18 -29.97 -9.74
N MET A 549 -12.48 -30.25 -9.56
CA MET A 549 -13.01 -31.61 -9.49
C MET A 549 -12.73 -32.39 -10.77
N GLN A 550 -12.86 -31.77 -11.94
CA GLN A 550 -12.50 -32.40 -13.21
C GLN A 550 -11.00 -32.74 -13.27
N GLU A 551 -10.12 -31.82 -12.88
CA GLU A 551 -8.67 -32.02 -12.86
C GLU A 551 -8.26 -33.20 -11.95
N VAL A 552 -8.91 -33.36 -10.80
CA VAL A 552 -8.65 -34.50 -9.88
C VAL A 552 -9.46 -35.76 -10.23
N GLY A 553 -10.14 -35.80 -11.38
CA GLY A 553 -10.86 -36.97 -11.88
C GLY A 553 -12.17 -37.29 -11.15
N LEU A 554 -12.75 -36.33 -10.45
CA LEU A 554 -14.07 -36.41 -9.85
C LEU A 554 -15.16 -35.91 -10.83
N GLN A 555 -16.37 -36.43 -10.65
CA GLN A 555 -17.56 -35.91 -11.34
C GLN A 555 -18.29 -34.98 -10.38
N ALA A 556 -18.49 -33.73 -10.81
CA ALA A 556 -19.31 -32.71 -10.16
C ALA A 556 -20.78 -33.14 -10.05
#